data_AF-A0AAE0V3H8-F1
#
_entry.id   AF-A0AAE0V3H8-F1
#
_cell.length_a   1.000
_cell.length_b   1.000
_cell.length_c   1.000
_cell.angle_alpha   90.00
_cell.angle_beta   90.00
_cell.angle_gamma   90.00
#
_symmetry.space_group_name_H-M   'P 1'
#
loop_
_entity.id
_entity.type
_entity.pdbx_description
1 polymer ?
#
loop_
_entity_poly.entity_id
_entity_poly.type
_entity_poly.pdbx_seq_one_letter_code
_entity_poly.pdbx_strand_id
1 'polypeptide(L)'
;MKCFERLVMRHIKTQPPPSLDPLQFAYSLNHSTDDAITTTLHLSLTHLDNKDTYVRMLFIDFSSAFNTIIPQHLIEKLSLLGLNTSLCNWILDFLTGRPQSVRIGNSFSSNTTLSTGAPQGCVLSPLLFILLTHDCAAMHNDAITTTLHLSLTHLDNKDTYVRMLFIDFSSAFNTIIPQHLIEKLSLLGLNTSLCNWILDFLTGRPQSVRIGNSFSSNTTLSTGAPQGCVLSPMLFTLLTHDCAAMHSLNHIVKYADDTTVVGLISKNDESVYREEVQRLTAWCKANSLSLNVDKTKEMVVDFRRAQSDHSPLFINGSPVEIVKSTKFLGVHLVENFTWSLNTTSITKKGQQCLYFLRRLRKAHLLPHILTMFYRGTIKSVLSSCITAWFGNCKILQRIVRTAEKIIGVSLPSITDICA
;
A
#
# COMPACT_ATOMS: atom_id res chain seq x y z
N MET A 1 34.63 -8.06 14.13
CA MET A 1 33.30 -7.71 13.57
C MET A 1 33.30 -6.31 12.98
N LYS A 2 33.23 -5.22 13.77
CA LYS A 2 33.10 -3.84 13.26
C LYS A 2 34.17 -3.36 12.27
N CYS A 3 35.42 -3.80 12.40
CA CYS A 3 36.49 -3.47 11.43
C CYS A 3 36.29 -4.15 10.07
N PHE A 4 35.77 -5.38 10.07
CA PHE A 4 35.48 -6.14 8.86
C PHE A 4 34.21 -5.61 8.17
N GLU A 5 33.17 -5.26 8.93
CA GLU A 5 31.98 -4.55 8.43
C GLU A 5 32.36 -3.26 7.68
N ARG A 6 33.33 -2.49 8.20
CA ARG A 6 33.84 -1.27 7.54
C ARG A 6 34.57 -1.57 6.24
N LEU A 7 35.28 -2.70 6.15
CA LEU A 7 35.98 -3.13 4.95
C LEU A 7 34.99 -3.58 3.86
N VAL A 8 33.97 -4.35 4.26
CA VAL A 8 32.86 -4.77 3.39
C VAL A 8 32.05 -3.55 2.90
N MET A 9 31.71 -2.62 3.78
CA MET A 9 31.02 -1.38 3.42
C MET A 9 31.81 -0.55 2.40
N ARG A 10 33.13 -0.44 2.57
CA ARG A 10 33.99 0.26 1.59
C ARG A 10 33.99 -0.44 0.23
N HIS A 11 34.05 -1.77 0.22
CA HIS A 11 34.00 -2.56 -1.02
C HIS A 11 32.68 -2.39 -1.78
N ILE A 12 31.54 -2.42 -1.08
CA ILE A 12 30.23 -2.16 -1.69
C ILE A 12 30.14 -0.73 -2.23
N LYS A 13 30.68 0.25 -1.50
CA LYS A 13 30.69 1.67 -1.92
C LYS A 13 31.62 1.96 -3.10
N THR A 14 32.62 1.12 -3.39
CA THR A 14 33.47 1.26 -4.58
C THR A 14 32.82 0.77 -5.87
N GLN A 15 31.69 0.07 -5.77
CA GLN A 15 30.89 -0.40 -6.91
C GLN A 15 29.40 -0.06 -6.70
N PRO A 16 29.04 1.25 -6.62
CA PRO A 16 27.65 1.62 -6.47
C PRO A 16 26.88 1.26 -7.76
N PRO A 17 25.63 0.78 -7.65
CA PRO A 17 24.77 0.62 -8.81
C PRO A 17 24.61 1.97 -9.52
N PRO A 18 24.74 2.05 -10.85
CA PRO A 18 24.59 3.30 -11.61
C PRO A 18 23.17 3.89 -11.52
N SER A 19 22.21 3.13 -10.99
CA SER A 19 20.80 3.48 -10.84
C SER A 19 20.44 4.09 -9.49
N LEU A 20 21.39 4.33 -8.58
CA LEU A 20 21.08 4.79 -7.21
C LEU A 20 20.36 6.16 -7.25
N ASP A 21 19.28 6.30 -6.48
CA ASP A 21 18.43 7.50 -6.51
C ASP A 21 19.23 8.76 -6.11
N PRO A 22 19.33 9.79 -6.98
CA PRO A 22 20.02 11.03 -6.67
C PRO A 22 19.36 11.84 -5.54
N LEU A 23 18.11 11.52 -5.17
CA LEU A 23 17.37 12.16 -4.07
C LEU A 23 17.45 11.37 -2.75
N GLN A 24 18.33 10.35 -2.64
CA GLN A 24 18.63 9.66 -1.40
C GLN A 24 19.70 10.41 -0.59
N PHE A 25 19.28 11.26 0.35
CA PHE A 25 20.19 12.11 1.14
C PHE A 25 20.82 11.40 2.36
N ALA A 26 20.04 10.59 3.08
CA ALA A 26 20.50 9.95 4.31
C ALA A 26 21.53 8.85 4.04
N TYR A 27 22.65 8.86 4.78
CA TYR A 27 23.77 7.89 4.73
C TYR A 27 24.54 7.82 3.39
N SER A 28 24.28 8.77 2.49
CA SER A 28 25.02 9.00 1.25
C SER A 28 26.27 9.85 1.50
N LEU A 29 27.30 9.67 0.67
CA LEU A 29 28.51 10.52 0.75
C LEU A 29 28.15 11.93 0.25
N ASN A 30 28.61 12.97 0.92
CA ASN A 30 28.43 14.38 0.53
C ASN A 30 26.97 14.87 0.46
N HIS A 31 26.03 14.22 1.15
CA HIS A 31 24.66 14.68 1.31
C HIS A 31 24.33 14.86 2.79
N SER A 32 23.62 15.93 3.11
CA SER A 32 23.20 16.28 4.46
C SER A 32 21.68 16.39 4.56
N THR A 33 21.19 16.52 5.80
CA THR A 33 19.79 16.88 6.06
C THR A 33 19.43 18.25 5.50
N ASP A 34 20.39 19.17 5.46
CA ASP A 34 20.18 20.52 4.94
C ASP A 34 19.97 20.48 3.42
N ASP A 35 20.75 19.67 2.70
CA ASP A 35 20.59 19.47 1.25
C ASP A 35 19.20 18.91 0.89
N ALA A 36 18.67 17.99 1.71
CA ALA A 36 17.34 17.42 1.53
C ALA A 36 16.24 18.49 1.67
N ILE A 37 16.36 19.34 2.70
CA ILE A 37 15.41 20.42 2.98
C ILE A 37 15.50 21.50 1.89
N THR A 38 16.71 21.93 1.53
CA THR A 38 16.93 22.95 0.49
C THR A 38 16.40 22.49 -0.85
N THR A 39 16.68 21.23 -1.25
CA THR A 39 16.18 20.68 -2.52
C THR A 39 14.65 20.61 -2.54
N THR A 40 14.05 20.13 -1.45
CA THR A 40 12.59 20.05 -1.32
C THR A 40 11.92 21.42 -1.39
N LEU A 41 12.47 22.42 -0.69
CA LEU A 41 11.98 23.80 -0.71
C LEU A 41 12.14 24.45 -2.08
N HIS A 42 13.30 24.28 -2.72
CA HIS A 42 13.56 24.83 -4.04
C HIS A 42 12.56 24.32 -5.06
N LEU A 43 12.39 22.99 -5.15
CA LEU A 43 11.40 22.37 -6.06
C LEU A 43 9.98 22.87 -5.80
N SER A 44 9.64 23.07 -4.53
CA SER A 44 8.31 23.54 -4.13
C SER A 44 8.06 24.99 -4.50
N LEU A 45 9.01 25.88 -4.18
CA LEU A 45 8.90 27.30 -4.48
C LEU A 45 8.89 27.55 -5.99
N THR A 46 9.77 26.87 -6.74
CA THR A 46 9.78 26.94 -8.21
C THR A 46 8.47 26.48 -8.84
N HIS A 47 7.79 25.48 -8.25
CA HIS A 47 6.48 25.08 -8.74
C HIS A 47 5.40 26.15 -8.46
N LEU A 48 5.43 26.76 -7.27
CA LEU A 48 4.49 27.79 -6.82
C LEU A 48 4.64 29.13 -7.54
N ASP A 49 5.71 29.35 -8.30
CA ASP A 49 5.84 30.53 -9.16
C ASP A 49 4.81 30.53 -10.31
N ASN A 50 4.18 29.40 -10.60
CA ASN A 50 3.09 29.29 -11.56
C ASN A 50 1.74 29.67 -10.93
N LYS A 51 0.96 30.52 -11.62
CA LYS A 51 -0.38 30.94 -11.15
C LYS A 51 -1.32 29.74 -11.00
N ASP A 52 -2.15 29.78 -9.96
CA ASP A 52 -3.17 28.78 -9.63
C ASP A 52 -2.62 27.36 -9.39
N THR A 53 -1.36 27.24 -8.96
CA THR A 53 -0.74 25.96 -8.57
C THR A 53 -0.60 25.82 -7.05
N TYR A 54 -0.40 24.60 -6.56
CA TYR A 54 -0.14 24.33 -5.16
C TYR A 54 0.81 23.13 -5.02
N VAL A 55 1.57 23.09 -3.93
CA VAL A 55 2.47 21.98 -3.61
C VAL A 55 1.93 21.19 -2.42
N ARG A 56 1.96 19.87 -2.52
CA ARG A 56 1.72 18.96 -1.39
C ARG A 56 2.97 18.14 -1.13
N MET A 57 3.38 18.08 0.13
CA MET A 57 4.50 17.26 0.58
C MET A 57 3.95 16.06 1.34
N LEU A 58 4.54 14.89 1.10
CA LEU A 58 4.19 13.64 1.78
C LEU A 58 5.43 13.14 2.52
N PHE A 59 5.34 13.04 3.84
CA PHE A 59 6.39 12.46 4.68
C PHE A 59 5.99 11.05 5.10
N ILE A 60 6.87 10.07 4.85
CA ILE A 60 6.64 8.64 5.12
C ILE A 60 7.71 8.17 6.11
N ASP A 61 7.30 7.35 7.09
CA ASP A 61 8.21 6.72 8.05
C ASP A 61 7.99 5.20 8.07
N PHE A 62 9.08 4.44 8.22
CA PHE A 62 9.04 2.98 8.30
C PHE A 62 9.00 2.54 9.78
N SER A 63 7.93 1.85 10.18
CA SER A 63 7.86 1.30 11.53
C SER A 63 8.96 0.24 11.73
N SER A 64 9.86 0.50 12.68
CA SER A 64 10.95 -0.41 13.05
C SER A 64 11.81 -0.87 11.85
N ALA A 65 12.13 0.06 10.95
CA ALA A 65 12.80 -0.15 9.67
C ALA A 65 13.93 -1.21 9.64
N PHE A 66 14.84 -1.18 10.62
CA PHE A 66 15.93 -2.16 10.70
C PHE A 66 15.48 -3.52 11.20
N ASN A 67 14.44 -3.60 12.04
CA ASN A 67 13.99 -4.86 12.65
C ASN A 67 13.15 -5.72 11.70
N THR A 68 12.65 -5.13 10.60
CA THR A 68 11.72 -5.77 9.67
C THR A 68 12.38 -6.30 8.38
N ILE A 69 13.68 -6.08 8.21
CA ILE A 69 14.43 -6.56 7.04
C ILE A 69 14.38 -8.08 6.96
N ILE A 70 13.91 -8.63 5.83
CA ILE A 70 13.93 -10.07 5.57
C ILE A 70 15.22 -10.42 4.81
N PRO A 71 16.17 -11.17 5.41
CA PRO A 71 17.49 -11.38 4.80
C PRO A 71 17.46 -12.04 3.42
N GLN A 72 16.55 -13.00 3.20
CA GLN A 72 16.43 -13.67 1.89
C GLN A 72 16.07 -12.68 0.76
N HIS A 73 15.12 -11.77 1.01
CA HIS A 73 14.71 -10.76 0.01
C HIS A 73 15.81 -9.73 -0.23
N LEU A 74 16.55 -9.35 0.83
CA LEU A 74 17.69 -8.46 0.71
C LEU A 74 18.78 -9.08 -0.18
N ILE A 75 19.06 -10.38 -0.05
CA ILE A 75 20.10 -11.04 -0.86
C ILE A 75 19.71 -11.16 -2.33
N GLU A 76 18.46 -11.54 -2.62
CA GLU A 76 17.95 -11.54 -3.99
C GLU A 76 18.12 -10.17 -4.63
N LYS A 77 17.78 -9.11 -3.90
CA LYS A 77 17.95 -7.74 -4.36
C LYS A 77 19.40 -7.32 -4.55
N LEU A 78 20.29 -7.67 -3.62
CA LEU A 78 21.72 -7.38 -3.76
C LEU A 78 22.34 -8.13 -4.95
N SER A 79 21.89 -9.35 -5.24
CA SER A 79 22.30 -10.08 -6.43
C SER A 79 21.84 -9.39 -7.72
N LEU A 80 20.61 -8.84 -7.74
CA LEU A 80 20.08 -8.08 -8.88
C LEU A 80 20.84 -6.75 -9.10
N LEU A 81 21.33 -6.14 -8.03
CA LEU A 81 22.17 -4.93 -8.07
C LEU A 81 23.63 -5.22 -8.48
N GLY A 82 23.97 -6.48 -8.80
CA GLY A 82 25.27 -6.88 -9.34
C GLY A 82 26.32 -7.23 -8.29
N LEU A 83 25.94 -7.43 -7.01
CA LEU A 83 26.89 -7.86 -5.98
C LEU A 83 27.24 -9.35 -6.15
N ASN A 84 28.52 -9.69 -5.91
CA ASN A 84 29.03 -11.05 -6.03
C ASN A 84 28.32 -12.02 -5.06
N THR A 85 27.97 -13.21 -5.53
CA THR A 85 27.36 -14.31 -4.76
C THR A 85 28.08 -14.63 -3.45
N SER A 86 29.42 -14.56 -3.41
CA SER A 86 30.19 -14.80 -2.18
C SER A 86 29.94 -13.75 -1.10
N LEU A 87 29.76 -12.49 -1.53
CA LEU A 87 29.44 -11.37 -0.65
C LEU A 87 27.99 -11.44 -0.18
N CYS A 88 27.07 -11.81 -1.07
CA CYS A 88 25.67 -12.08 -0.76
C CYS A 88 25.50 -13.19 0.28
N ASN A 89 26.21 -14.32 0.13
CA ASN A 89 26.17 -15.42 1.09
C ASN A 89 26.75 -15.01 2.46
N TRP A 90 27.80 -14.18 2.46
CA TRP A 90 28.34 -13.62 3.70
C TRP A 90 27.34 -12.69 4.40
N ILE A 91 26.64 -11.83 3.65
CA ILE A 91 25.59 -10.96 4.20
C ILE A 91 24.41 -11.78 4.74
N LEU A 92 24.06 -12.90 4.09
CA LEU A 92 23.01 -13.82 4.57
C LEU A 92 23.38 -14.42 5.92
N ASP A 93 24.60 -14.98 6.03
CA ASP A 93 25.13 -15.56 7.26
C ASP A 93 25.25 -14.49 8.37
N PHE A 94 25.65 -13.27 8.00
CA PHE A 94 25.73 -12.14 8.92
C PHE A 94 24.38 -11.73 9.52
N LEU A 95 23.27 -11.90 8.79
CA LEU A 95 21.93 -11.47 9.21
C LEU A 95 21.09 -12.59 9.84
N THR A 96 21.44 -13.86 9.59
CA THR A 96 20.66 -15.04 10.03
C THR A 96 21.29 -15.73 11.24
N GLY A 97 20.49 -16.47 12.02
CA GLY A 97 21.00 -17.31 13.10
C GLY A 97 21.63 -16.56 14.28
N ARG A 98 21.31 -15.28 14.50
CA ARG A 98 21.95 -14.44 15.53
C ARG A 98 21.35 -14.70 16.92
N PRO A 99 22.09 -15.23 17.90
CA PRO A 99 21.57 -15.41 19.25
C PRO A 99 21.41 -14.07 19.97
N GLN A 100 20.27 -13.87 20.64
CA GLN A 100 19.98 -12.72 21.47
C GLN A 100 19.43 -13.14 22.83
N SER A 101 19.80 -12.40 23.86
CA SER A 101 19.26 -12.53 25.21
C SER A 101 19.03 -11.14 25.79
N VAL A 102 17.94 -10.97 26.54
CA VAL A 102 17.64 -9.73 27.25
C VAL A 102 18.28 -9.79 28.64
N ARG A 103 19.03 -8.74 29.02
CA ARG A 103 19.61 -8.60 30.35
C ARG A 103 18.83 -7.56 31.15
N ILE A 104 18.31 -7.94 32.31
CA ILE A 104 17.70 -7.02 33.29
C ILE A 104 18.48 -7.19 34.60
N GLY A 105 19.25 -6.17 34.99
CA GLY A 105 20.15 -6.25 36.14
C GLY A 105 21.26 -7.28 35.94
N ASN A 106 21.31 -8.31 36.79
CA ASN A 106 22.25 -9.43 36.69
C ASN A 106 21.63 -10.69 36.05
N SER A 107 20.38 -10.62 35.63
CA SER A 107 19.64 -11.76 35.10
C SER A 107 19.60 -11.69 33.57
N PHE A 108 19.82 -12.84 32.92
CA PHE A 108 19.70 -13.00 31.47
C PHE A 108 18.47 -13.84 31.13
N SER A 109 17.79 -13.51 30.03
CA SER A 109 16.75 -14.38 29.46
C SER A 109 17.35 -15.61 28.78
N SER A 110 16.50 -16.55 28.41
CA SER A 110 16.86 -17.59 27.44
C SER A 110 17.35 -16.97 26.13
N ASN A 111 18.26 -17.67 25.45
CA ASN A 111 18.75 -17.29 24.13
C ASN A 111 17.64 -17.52 23.09
N THR A 112 17.33 -16.48 22.33
CA THR A 112 16.44 -16.54 21.16
C THR A 112 17.26 -16.20 19.92
N THR A 113 17.18 -17.03 18.89
CA THR A 113 17.84 -16.76 17.61
C THR A 113 16.98 -15.87 16.73
N LEU A 114 17.54 -14.78 16.23
CA LEU A 114 16.90 -13.85 15.30
C LEU A 114 17.45 -14.05 13.89
N SER A 115 16.53 -14.36 12.98
CA SER A 115 16.79 -14.50 11.54
C SER A 115 16.12 -13.42 10.71
N THR A 116 15.65 -12.35 11.37
CA THR A 116 15.01 -11.18 10.75
C THR A 116 15.60 -9.89 11.32
N GLY A 117 15.60 -8.83 10.51
CA GLY A 117 16.15 -7.52 10.80
C GLY A 117 17.67 -7.41 10.65
N ALA A 118 18.18 -6.19 10.47
CA ALA A 118 19.59 -5.85 10.58
C ALA A 118 19.92 -5.34 12.00
N PRO A 119 21.13 -5.60 12.54
CA PRO A 119 21.48 -5.14 13.89
C PRO A 119 21.47 -3.61 13.99
N GLN A 120 20.78 -3.07 14.99
CA GLN A 120 20.80 -1.63 15.28
C GLN A 120 22.19 -1.23 15.84
N GLY A 121 22.79 -0.15 15.32
CA GLY A 121 24.14 0.28 15.69
C GLY A 121 25.29 -0.46 14.97
N CYS A 122 24.98 -1.33 14.01
CA CYS A 122 25.94 -1.90 13.08
C CYS A 122 26.25 -0.91 11.93
N VAL A 123 27.51 -0.89 11.48
CA VAL A 123 27.97 0.06 10.45
C VAL A 123 27.43 -0.29 9.06
N LEU A 124 27.07 -1.55 8.85
CA LEU A 124 26.59 -2.08 7.57
C LEU A 124 25.05 -1.95 7.41
N SER A 125 24.30 -1.96 8.52
CA SER A 125 22.83 -1.91 8.51
C SER A 125 22.23 -0.72 7.74
N PRO A 126 22.74 0.52 7.88
CA PRO A 126 22.21 1.65 7.10
C PRO A 126 22.38 1.48 5.59
N LEU A 127 23.53 0.94 5.15
CA LEU A 127 23.80 0.70 3.73
C LEU A 127 22.90 -0.41 3.17
N LEU A 128 22.71 -1.49 3.91
CA LEU A 128 21.81 -2.57 3.51
C LEU A 128 20.36 -2.10 3.42
N PHE A 129 19.95 -1.19 4.32
CA PHE A 129 18.62 -0.59 4.26
C PHE A 129 18.45 0.29 3.03
N ILE A 130 19.42 1.14 2.70
CA ILE A 130 19.39 1.94 1.46
C ILE A 130 19.25 1.05 0.23
N LEU A 131 20.06 -0.01 0.14
CA LEU A 131 20.01 -0.93 -0.99
C LEU A 131 18.68 -1.70 -1.03
N LEU A 132 18.09 -2.02 0.13
CA LEU A 132 16.76 -2.62 0.22
C LEU A 132 15.65 -1.68 -0.25
N THR A 133 15.71 -0.40 0.11
CA THR A 133 14.70 0.61 -0.25
C THR A 133 15.05 1.36 -1.53
N HIS A 134 16.08 0.93 -2.27
CA HIS A 134 16.51 1.58 -3.51
C HIS A 134 15.39 1.69 -4.56
N ASP A 135 14.45 0.73 -4.56
CA ASP A 135 13.32 0.74 -5.51
C ASP A 135 12.17 1.61 -5.00
N CYS A 136 12.26 2.11 -3.76
CA CYS A 136 11.37 3.12 -3.20
C CYS A 136 11.74 4.53 -3.69
N ALA A 137 12.14 4.65 -4.96
CA ALA A 137 12.07 5.92 -5.65
C ALA A 137 10.59 6.27 -5.82
N ALA A 138 10.25 7.56 -5.85
CA ALA A 138 8.89 8.02 -6.07
C ALA A 138 8.42 7.69 -7.50
N MET A 139 8.08 6.42 -7.75
CA MET A 139 7.08 6.07 -8.74
C MET A 139 5.73 6.30 -8.05
N HIS A 140 4.94 7.25 -8.56
CA HIS A 140 3.60 7.54 -8.05
C HIS A 140 2.85 6.25 -7.66
N ASN A 141 2.17 6.24 -6.50
CA ASN A 141 0.74 5.90 -6.41
C ASN A 141 0.32 5.48 -4.99
N ASP A 142 -0.28 6.41 -4.24
CA ASP A 142 -1.45 6.02 -3.42
C ASP A 142 -2.62 5.90 -4.40
N ALA A 143 -3.20 4.70 -4.52
CA ALA A 143 -4.28 4.39 -5.46
C ALA A 143 -5.45 5.40 -5.37
N ILE A 144 -5.77 5.89 -4.16
CA ILE A 144 -6.81 6.91 -3.97
C ILE A 144 -6.35 8.26 -4.54
N THR A 145 -5.16 8.71 -4.14
CA THR A 145 -4.60 10.00 -4.56
C THR A 145 -4.43 10.07 -6.09
N THR A 146 -3.93 8.99 -6.71
CA THR A 146 -3.77 8.90 -8.17
C THR A 146 -5.09 8.93 -8.90
N THR A 147 -6.07 8.14 -8.44
CA THR A 147 -7.42 8.12 -9.02
C THR A 147 -8.04 9.52 -8.99
N LEU A 148 -7.95 10.21 -7.84
CA LEU A 148 -8.46 11.56 -7.68
C LEU A 148 -7.72 12.58 -8.54
N HIS A 149 -6.39 12.51 -8.58
CA HIS A 149 -5.56 13.44 -9.35
C HIS A 149 -5.88 13.35 -10.84
N LEU A 150 -5.82 12.14 -11.43
CA LEU A 150 -6.17 11.91 -12.83
C LEU A 150 -7.57 12.44 -13.17
N SER A 151 -8.52 12.20 -12.27
CA SER A 151 -9.91 12.61 -12.49
C SER A 151 -10.08 14.12 -12.44
N LEU A 152 -9.57 14.76 -11.39
CA LEU A 152 -9.69 16.21 -11.22
C LEU A 152 -8.95 16.97 -12.34
N THR A 153 -7.73 16.55 -12.68
CA THR A 153 -6.97 17.15 -13.78
C THR A 153 -7.68 17.01 -15.12
N HIS A 154 -8.38 15.90 -15.37
CA HIS A 154 -9.17 15.75 -16.59
C HIS A 154 -10.39 16.68 -16.59
N LEU A 155 -11.10 16.78 -15.46
CA LEU A 155 -12.31 17.59 -15.29
C LEU A 155 -12.09 19.10 -15.40
N ASP A 156 -10.85 19.57 -15.27
CA ASP A 156 -10.49 20.98 -15.53
C ASP A 156 -10.65 21.36 -17.02
N ASN A 157 -10.72 20.37 -17.91
CA ASN A 157 -10.94 20.58 -19.34
C ASN A 157 -12.43 20.74 -19.68
N LYS A 158 -12.72 21.61 -20.64
CA LYS A 158 -14.10 21.83 -21.11
C LYS A 158 -14.67 20.59 -21.80
N ASP A 159 -15.96 20.35 -21.58
CA ASP A 159 -16.73 19.26 -22.17
C ASP A 159 -16.13 17.86 -21.92
N THR A 160 -15.64 17.67 -20.70
CA THR A 160 -15.13 16.40 -20.20
C THR A 160 -15.89 15.92 -18.98
N TYR A 161 -15.83 14.62 -18.72
CA TYR A 161 -16.30 13.99 -17.49
C TYR A 161 -15.53 12.69 -17.26
N VAL A 162 -15.70 12.08 -16.08
CA VAL A 162 -14.97 10.86 -15.70
C VAL A 162 -15.95 9.75 -15.35
N ARG A 163 -15.66 8.53 -15.81
CA ARG A 163 -16.33 7.31 -15.34
C ARG A 163 -15.35 6.48 -14.53
N MET A 164 -15.79 6.01 -13.37
CA MET A 164 -15.02 5.13 -12.49
C MET A 164 -15.75 3.81 -12.30
N LEU A 165 -15.16 2.72 -12.75
CA LEU A 165 -15.66 1.37 -12.53
C LEU A 165 -14.91 0.72 -11.39
N PHE A 166 -15.60 0.49 -10.26
CA PHE A 166 -15.07 -0.22 -9.10
C PHE A 166 -15.42 -1.69 -9.22
N ILE A 167 -14.42 -2.51 -9.53
CA ILE A 167 -14.57 -3.93 -9.80
C ILE A 167 -14.49 -4.72 -8.50
N ASP A 168 -15.40 -5.66 -8.34
CA ASP A 168 -15.38 -6.67 -7.28
C ASP A 168 -15.16 -8.05 -7.91
N PHE A 169 -14.14 -8.78 -7.44
CA PHE A 169 -13.91 -10.16 -7.86
C PHE A 169 -14.61 -11.15 -6.92
N SER A 170 -15.22 -12.19 -7.50
CA SER A 170 -15.72 -13.31 -6.72
C SER A 170 -14.56 -14.16 -6.21
N SER A 171 -14.10 -13.87 -4.98
CA SER A 171 -13.10 -14.69 -4.28
C SER A 171 -11.72 -14.73 -4.97
N ALA A 172 -11.18 -13.57 -5.33
CA ALA A 172 -9.92 -13.40 -6.08
C ALA A 172 -8.76 -14.33 -5.69
N PHE A 173 -8.47 -14.45 -4.39
CA PHE A 173 -7.39 -15.32 -3.92
C PHE A 173 -7.68 -16.81 -4.10
N ASN A 174 -8.95 -17.22 -4.05
CA ASN A 174 -9.35 -18.62 -4.17
C ASN A 174 -9.42 -19.10 -5.63
N THR A 175 -9.46 -18.17 -6.59
CA THR A 175 -9.57 -18.47 -8.03
C THR A 175 -8.23 -18.57 -8.75
N ILE A 176 -7.10 -18.32 -8.06
CA ILE A 176 -5.77 -18.44 -8.65
C ILE A 176 -5.55 -19.88 -9.15
N ILE A 177 -5.30 -20.05 -10.44
CA ILE A 177 -4.89 -21.35 -11.00
C ILE A 177 -3.36 -21.42 -10.95
N PRO A 178 -2.74 -22.33 -10.16
CA PRO A 178 -1.29 -22.36 -9.99
C PRO A 178 -0.54 -22.49 -11.32
N GLN A 179 -1.03 -23.34 -12.23
CA GLN A 179 -0.40 -23.54 -13.54
C GLN A 179 -0.27 -22.24 -14.34
N HIS A 180 -1.36 -21.46 -14.41
CA HIS A 180 -1.39 -20.17 -15.12
C HIS A 180 -0.50 -19.12 -14.46
N LEU A 181 -0.46 -19.10 -13.13
CA LEU A 181 0.46 -18.24 -12.39
C LEU A 181 1.92 -18.60 -12.72
N ILE A 182 2.28 -19.88 -12.73
CA ILE A 182 3.65 -20.31 -13.04
C ILE A 182 4.07 -19.91 -14.46
N GLU A 183 3.17 -20.02 -15.45
CA GLU A 183 3.46 -19.56 -16.82
C GLU A 183 3.83 -18.07 -16.83
N LYS A 184 3.08 -17.22 -16.11
CA LYS A 184 3.42 -15.79 -15.97
C LYS A 184 4.72 -15.56 -15.23
N LEU A 185 4.97 -16.28 -14.14
CA LEU A 185 6.21 -16.16 -13.38
C LEU A 185 7.43 -16.53 -14.24
N SER A 186 7.29 -17.58 -15.06
CA SER A 186 8.33 -17.97 -16.01
C SER A 186 8.57 -16.88 -17.07
N LEU A 187 7.52 -16.23 -17.58
CA LEU A 187 7.63 -15.11 -18.53
C LEU A 187 8.30 -13.88 -17.90
N LEU A 188 8.10 -13.67 -16.59
CA LEU A 188 8.78 -12.63 -15.81
C LEU A 188 10.25 -12.97 -15.49
N GLY A 189 10.75 -14.13 -15.91
CA GLY A 189 12.14 -14.53 -15.74
C GLY A 189 12.44 -15.22 -14.40
N LEU A 190 11.43 -15.65 -13.64
CA LEU A 190 11.67 -16.44 -12.44
C LEU A 190 12.22 -17.82 -12.81
N ASN A 191 13.18 -18.30 -12.02
CA ASN A 191 13.81 -19.58 -12.30
C ASN A 191 12.83 -20.76 -12.15
N THR A 192 13.07 -21.83 -12.90
CA THR A 192 12.19 -23.01 -12.91
C THR A 192 12.08 -23.65 -11.52
N SER A 193 13.14 -23.64 -10.72
CA SER A 193 13.12 -24.22 -9.37
C SER A 193 12.18 -23.49 -8.41
N LEU A 194 12.17 -22.16 -8.44
CA LEU A 194 11.25 -21.33 -7.64
C LEU A 194 9.83 -21.48 -8.15
N CYS A 195 9.63 -21.48 -9.48
CA CYS A 195 8.34 -21.77 -10.08
C CYS A 195 7.77 -23.13 -9.64
N ASN A 196 8.58 -24.18 -9.64
CA ASN A 196 8.18 -25.51 -9.17
C ASN A 196 7.88 -25.52 -7.67
N TRP A 197 8.67 -24.80 -6.86
CA TRP A 197 8.39 -24.66 -5.43
C TRP A 197 7.07 -23.91 -5.18
N ILE A 198 6.79 -22.84 -5.92
CA ILE A 198 5.51 -22.12 -5.83
C ILE A 198 4.34 -23.02 -6.28
N LEU A 199 4.54 -23.83 -7.32
CA LEU A 199 3.54 -24.79 -7.78
C LEU A 199 3.22 -25.82 -6.69
N ASP A 200 4.25 -26.44 -6.11
CA ASP A 200 4.12 -27.38 -4.99
C ASP A 200 3.46 -26.71 -3.77
N PHE A 201 3.87 -25.48 -3.46
CA PHE A 201 3.30 -24.68 -2.37
C PHE A 201 1.79 -24.44 -2.55
N LEU A 202 1.30 -24.25 -3.77
CA LEU A 202 -0.11 -23.95 -4.04
C LEU A 202 -0.97 -25.20 -4.30
N THR A 203 -0.36 -26.33 -4.63
CA THR A 203 -1.04 -27.57 -5.03
C THR A 203 -1.06 -28.61 -3.92
N GLY A 204 -2.02 -29.54 -3.94
CA GLY A 204 -2.01 -30.69 -3.03
C GLY A 204 -2.20 -30.34 -1.54
N ARG A 205 -2.73 -29.15 -1.22
CA ARG A 205 -2.83 -28.66 0.17
C ARG A 205 -4.01 -29.32 0.91
N PRO A 206 -3.79 -30.11 1.97
CA PRO A 206 -4.89 -30.66 2.76
C PRO A 206 -5.51 -29.57 3.64
N GLN A 207 -6.85 -29.51 3.67
CA GLN A 207 -7.63 -28.66 4.56
C GLN A 207 -8.70 -29.47 5.29
N SER A 208 -9.03 -29.06 6.52
CA SER A 208 -10.17 -29.55 7.28
C SER A 208 -10.79 -28.40 8.07
N VAL A 209 -12.10 -28.50 8.33
CA VAL A 209 -12.83 -27.54 9.15
C VAL A 209 -12.88 -28.07 10.57
N ARG A 210 -12.47 -27.25 11.55
CA ARG A 210 -12.58 -27.58 12.97
C ARG A 210 -13.74 -26.82 13.60
N ILE A 211 -14.67 -27.55 14.22
CA ILE A 211 -15.75 -26.99 15.03
C ILE A 211 -15.61 -27.56 16.44
N GLY A 212 -15.16 -26.74 17.39
CA GLY A 212 -14.86 -27.19 18.76
C GLY A 212 -13.72 -28.21 18.79
N ASN A 213 -14.04 -29.45 19.17
CA ASN A 213 -13.09 -30.58 19.20
C ASN A 213 -13.24 -31.53 18.01
N SER A 214 -14.18 -31.27 17.10
CA SER A 214 -14.44 -32.11 15.93
C SER A 214 -13.78 -31.53 14.68
N PHE A 215 -13.24 -32.41 13.85
CA PHE A 215 -12.67 -32.07 12.53
C PHE A 215 -13.53 -32.70 11.43
N SER A 216 -13.65 -32.00 10.30
CA SER A 216 -14.19 -32.59 9.07
C SER A 216 -13.21 -33.61 8.48
N SER A 217 -13.67 -34.35 7.47
CA SER A 217 -12.76 -35.05 6.56
C SER A 217 -11.78 -34.07 5.90
N ASN A 218 -10.59 -34.56 5.58
CA ASN A 218 -9.61 -33.80 4.81
C ASN A 218 -10.09 -33.65 3.36
N THR A 219 -10.02 -32.42 2.86
CA THR A 219 -10.20 -32.09 1.44
C THR A 219 -8.89 -31.52 0.92
N THR A 220 -8.45 -31.93 -0.26
CA THR A 220 -7.24 -31.40 -0.88
C THR A 220 -7.59 -30.21 -1.78
N LEU A 221 -6.86 -29.11 -1.64
CA LEU A 221 -6.96 -27.92 -2.49
C LEU A 221 -5.76 -27.82 -3.42
N SER A 222 -6.03 -27.66 -4.71
CA SER A 222 -5.03 -27.39 -5.74
C SER A 222 -5.30 -26.09 -6.50
N THR A 223 -6.17 -25.23 -5.96
CA THR A 223 -6.51 -23.92 -6.51
C THR A 223 -6.47 -22.87 -5.41
N GLY A 224 -6.25 -21.62 -5.81
CA GLY A 224 -6.15 -20.47 -4.94
C GLY A 224 -4.82 -20.37 -4.19
N ALA A 225 -4.63 -19.23 -3.54
CA ALA A 225 -3.57 -19.00 -2.57
C ALA A 225 -4.15 -18.94 -1.14
N PRO A 226 -3.45 -19.49 -0.14
CA PRO A 226 -3.95 -19.53 1.24
C PRO A 226 -4.14 -18.11 1.82
N GLN A 227 -5.36 -17.79 2.24
CA GLN A 227 -5.65 -16.53 2.91
C GLN A 227 -4.92 -16.47 4.26
N GLY A 228 -4.31 -15.32 4.56
CA GLY A 228 -3.47 -15.14 5.75
C GLY A 228 -2.01 -15.60 5.60
N CYS A 229 -1.65 -16.20 4.46
CA CYS A 229 -0.24 -16.42 4.12
C CYS A 229 0.41 -15.14 3.58
N VAL A 230 1.64 -14.88 4.02
CA VAL A 230 2.44 -13.70 3.63
C VAL A 230 2.70 -13.66 2.11
N LEU A 231 2.81 -14.82 1.46
CA LEU A 231 3.15 -14.91 0.04
C LEU A 231 1.93 -14.67 -0.87
N SER A 232 0.71 -14.96 -0.39
CA SER A 232 -0.51 -14.90 -1.21
C SER A 232 -0.78 -13.54 -1.85
N PRO A 233 -0.66 -12.39 -1.13
CA PRO A 233 -0.81 -11.06 -1.73
C PRO A 233 0.18 -10.81 -2.88
N MET A 234 1.44 -11.18 -2.70
CA MET A 234 2.48 -11.00 -3.71
C MET A 234 2.20 -11.83 -4.96
N LEU A 235 1.80 -13.09 -4.80
CA LEU A 235 1.44 -13.96 -5.92
C LEU A 235 0.24 -13.41 -6.71
N PHE A 236 -0.72 -12.79 -6.02
CA PHE A 236 -1.84 -12.13 -6.68
C PHE A 236 -1.41 -10.87 -7.45
N THR A 237 -0.49 -10.08 -6.90
CA THR A 237 0.11 -8.95 -7.62
C THR A 237 0.83 -9.42 -8.88
N LEU A 238 1.59 -10.51 -8.81
CA LEU A 238 2.29 -11.09 -9.97
C LEU A 238 1.32 -11.68 -10.99
N LEU A 239 0.24 -12.34 -10.57
CA LEU A 239 -0.82 -12.83 -11.46
C LEU A 239 -1.42 -11.69 -12.29
N THR A 240 -1.64 -10.54 -11.66
CA THR A 240 -2.33 -9.39 -12.24
C THR A 240 -1.37 -8.36 -12.84
N HIS A 241 -0.08 -8.62 -12.94
CA HIS A 241 0.93 -7.62 -13.34
C HIS A 241 0.65 -7.01 -14.73
N ASP A 242 0.21 -7.83 -15.68
CA ASP A 242 -0.13 -7.50 -17.07
C ASP A 242 -1.57 -6.96 -17.24
N CYS A 243 -2.33 -6.85 -16.15
CA CYS A 243 -3.57 -6.09 -16.12
C CYS A 243 -3.25 -4.59 -16.12
N ALA A 244 -3.01 -4.04 -17.30
CA ALA A 244 -2.68 -2.64 -17.53
C ALA A 244 -3.62 -2.05 -18.60
N ALA A 245 -3.94 -0.75 -18.49
CA ALA A 245 -4.76 -0.06 -19.49
C ALA A 245 -4.07 -0.04 -20.85
N MET A 246 -4.86 -0.12 -21.93
CA MET A 246 -4.32 -0.10 -23.29
C MET A 246 -4.22 1.33 -23.84
N HIS A 247 -5.17 2.20 -23.48
CA HIS A 247 -5.21 3.58 -23.95
C HIS A 247 -4.84 4.55 -22.84
N SER A 248 -4.17 5.65 -23.17
CA SER A 248 -3.85 6.75 -22.26
C SER A 248 -5.07 7.49 -21.68
N LEU A 249 -6.28 7.21 -22.18
CA LEU A 249 -7.53 7.78 -21.70
C LEU A 249 -8.18 6.90 -20.64
N ASN A 250 -7.63 5.71 -20.41
CA ASN A 250 -8.06 4.82 -19.36
C ASN A 250 -6.90 4.54 -18.41
N HIS A 251 -7.22 4.38 -17.14
CA HIS A 251 -6.25 3.97 -16.13
C HIS A 251 -6.82 2.82 -15.32
N ILE A 252 -6.04 1.75 -15.19
CA ILE A 252 -6.37 0.63 -14.31
C ILE A 252 -5.55 0.79 -13.04
N VAL A 253 -6.22 1.11 -11.94
CA VAL A 253 -5.63 1.25 -10.62
C VAL A 253 -5.93 -0.04 -9.85
N LYS A 254 -4.89 -0.67 -9.30
CA LYS A 254 -4.98 -1.95 -8.57
C LYS A 254 -4.47 -1.78 -7.15
N TYR A 255 -5.20 -2.31 -6.19
CA TYR A 255 -4.77 -2.43 -4.80
C TYR A 255 -5.15 -3.82 -4.30
N ALA A 256 -4.21 -4.76 -4.35
CA ALA A 256 -4.51 -6.18 -4.22
C ALA A 256 -5.66 -6.57 -5.19
N ASP A 257 -6.76 -7.12 -4.69
CA ASP A 257 -7.94 -7.51 -5.44
C ASP A 257 -8.87 -6.33 -5.81
N ASP A 258 -8.79 -5.21 -5.10
CA ASP A 258 -9.56 -4.01 -5.47
C ASP A 258 -8.99 -3.42 -6.78
N THR A 259 -9.80 -3.45 -7.84
CA THR A 259 -9.42 -2.91 -9.15
C THR A 259 -10.39 -1.82 -9.58
N THR A 260 -9.87 -0.68 -10.02
CA THR A 260 -10.66 0.44 -10.50
C THR A 260 -10.23 0.80 -11.91
N VAL A 261 -11.19 0.92 -12.83
CA VAL A 261 -10.96 1.49 -14.17
C VAL A 261 -11.44 2.94 -14.15
N VAL A 262 -10.56 3.86 -14.49
CA VAL A 262 -10.86 5.29 -14.63
C VAL A 262 -10.86 5.62 -16.11
N GLY A 263 -12.03 5.96 -16.66
CA GLY A 263 -12.19 6.43 -18.03
C GLY A 263 -12.29 7.94 -18.08
N LEU A 264 -11.39 8.56 -18.83
CA LEU A 264 -11.32 10.00 -19.08
C LEU A 264 -12.12 10.33 -20.35
N ILE A 265 -13.35 10.78 -20.18
CA ILE A 265 -14.30 10.97 -21.28
C ILE A 265 -14.27 12.41 -21.77
N SER A 266 -14.24 12.59 -23.09
CA SER A 266 -14.30 13.90 -23.75
C SER A 266 -15.41 13.89 -24.79
N LYS A 267 -16.17 14.98 -24.91
CA LYS A 267 -17.20 15.17 -25.95
C LYS A 267 -18.24 14.05 -26.02
N ASN A 268 -18.55 13.43 -24.88
CA ASN A 268 -19.46 12.27 -24.78
C ASN A 268 -19.03 11.00 -25.55
N ASP A 269 -17.76 10.90 -25.97
CA ASP A 269 -17.26 9.69 -26.62
C ASP A 269 -16.76 8.67 -25.58
N GLU A 270 -17.60 7.67 -25.30
CA GLU A 270 -17.31 6.59 -24.34
C GLU A 270 -16.68 5.35 -24.99
N SER A 271 -16.40 5.37 -26.30
CA SER A 271 -15.99 4.17 -27.05
C SER A 271 -14.74 3.51 -26.46
N VAL A 272 -13.70 4.30 -26.22
CA VAL A 272 -12.41 3.86 -25.67
C VAL A 272 -12.55 3.28 -24.26
N TYR A 273 -13.43 3.86 -23.42
CA TYR A 273 -13.69 3.34 -22.08
C TYR A 273 -14.47 2.02 -22.13
N ARG A 274 -15.49 1.92 -22.97
CA ARG A 274 -16.29 0.69 -23.11
C ARG A 274 -15.47 -0.47 -23.69
N GLU A 275 -14.62 -0.20 -24.67
CA GLU A 275 -13.68 -1.17 -25.22
C GLU A 275 -12.70 -1.69 -24.15
N GLU A 276 -12.18 -0.79 -23.31
CA GLU A 276 -11.28 -1.14 -22.21
C GLU A 276 -11.95 -2.08 -21.19
N VAL A 277 -13.20 -1.81 -20.81
CA VAL A 277 -13.97 -2.69 -19.93
C VAL A 277 -14.18 -4.07 -20.57
N GLN A 278 -14.50 -4.14 -21.86
CA GLN A 278 -14.68 -5.40 -22.57
C GLN A 278 -13.38 -6.21 -22.60
N ARG A 279 -12.26 -5.55 -22.90
CA ARG A 279 -10.92 -6.14 -22.89
C ARG A 279 -10.53 -6.63 -21.50
N LEU A 280 -10.78 -5.83 -20.47
CA LEU A 280 -10.54 -6.24 -19.09
C LEU A 280 -11.41 -7.44 -18.70
N THR A 281 -12.66 -7.49 -19.14
CA THR A 281 -13.56 -8.63 -18.92
C THR A 281 -13.02 -9.91 -19.58
N ALA A 282 -12.51 -9.80 -20.81
CA ALA A 282 -11.86 -10.91 -21.51
C ALA A 282 -10.56 -11.34 -20.82
N TRP A 283 -9.74 -10.38 -20.38
CA TRP A 283 -8.52 -10.64 -19.61
C TRP A 283 -8.84 -11.35 -18.29
N CYS A 284 -9.87 -10.91 -17.56
CA CYS A 284 -10.29 -11.58 -16.32
C CYS A 284 -10.67 -13.04 -16.57
N LYS A 285 -11.45 -13.33 -17.63
CA LYS A 285 -11.80 -14.70 -18.03
C LYS A 285 -10.55 -15.54 -18.36
N ALA A 286 -9.62 -15.00 -19.14
CA ALA A 286 -8.37 -15.69 -19.49
C ALA A 286 -7.50 -15.99 -18.28
N ASN A 287 -7.57 -15.15 -17.24
CA ASN A 287 -6.83 -15.31 -15.99
C ASN A 287 -7.63 -16.02 -14.89
N SER A 288 -8.79 -16.60 -15.22
CA SER A 288 -9.69 -17.28 -14.28
C SER A 288 -10.13 -16.41 -13.09
N LEU A 289 -10.21 -15.09 -13.30
CA LEU A 289 -10.78 -14.14 -12.35
C LEU A 289 -12.25 -13.92 -12.68
N SER A 290 -13.12 -14.29 -11.74
CA SER A 290 -14.56 -14.11 -11.90
C SER A 290 -14.97 -12.72 -11.44
N LEU A 291 -15.56 -11.92 -12.32
CA LEU A 291 -16.12 -10.61 -12.01
C LEU A 291 -17.51 -10.74 -11.37
N ASN A 292 -17.72 -10.05 -10.26
CA ASN A 292 -19.03 -9.96 -9.63
C ASN A 292 -19.75 -8.69 -10.10
N VAL A 293 -20.56 -8.82 -11.16
CA VAL A 293 -21.25 -7.67 -11.77
C VAL A 293 -22.21 -6.99 -10.78
N ASP A 294 -22.88 -7.76 -9.93
CA ASP A 294 -23.84 -7.22 -8.95
C ASP A 294 -23.17 -6.36 -7.86
N LYS A 295 -21.92 -6.67 -7.52
CA LYS A 295 -21.11 -5.90 -6.56
C LYS A 295 -20.25 -4.83 -7.23
N THR A 296 -19.98 -4.97 -8.52
CA THR A 296 -19.29 -3.95 -9.31
C THR A 296 -20.16 -2.71 -9.40
N LYS A 297 -19.57 -1.53 -9.21
CA LYS A 297 -20.29 -0.25 -9.24
C LYS A 297 -19.60 0.70 -10.21
N GLU A 298 -20.40 1.46 -10.96
CA GLU A 298 -19.92 2.56 -11.77
C GLU A 298 -20.27 3.88 -11.08
N MET A 299 -19.36 4.83 -11.03
CA MET A 299 -19.63 6.20 -10.60
C MET A 299 -19.27 7.15 -11.74
N VAL A 300 -20.17 8.07 -12.05
CA VAL A 300 -19.94 9.10 -13.08
C VAL A 300 -19.74 10.44 -12.39
N VAL A 301 -18.63 11.10 -12.69
CA VAL A 301 -18.29 12.43 -12.19
C VAL A 301 -18.39 13.39 -13.36
N ASP A 302 -19.49 14.14 -13.42
CA ASP A 302 -19.77 15.10 -14.49
C ASP A 302 -20.13 16.48 -13.91
N PHE A 303 -19.21 17.44 -14.05
CA PHE A 303 -19.39 18.83 -13.58
C PHE A 303 -19.93 19.76 -14.67
N ARG A 304 -20.25 19.24 -15.86
CA ARG A 304 -20.82 20.04 -16.94
C ARG A 304 -22.22 20.51 -16.55
N ARG A 305 -22.61 21.70 -17.00
CA ARG A 305 -23.92 22.30 -16.71
C ARG A 305 -25.07 21.57 -17.41
N ALA A 306 -24.81 21.09 -18.63
CA ALA A 306 -25.74 20.28 -19.39
C ALA A 306 -25.24 18.83 -19.35
N GLN A 307 -25.69 18.08 -18.36
CA GLN A 307 -25.37 16.66 -18.22
C GLN A 307 -26.20 15.87 -19.23
N SER A 308 -25.55 14.92 -19.91
CA SER A 308 -26.23 13.92 -20.73
C SER A 308 -26.69 12.74 -19.85
N ASP A 309 -27.77 12.07 -20.26
CA ASP A 309 -28.13 10.80 -19.62
C ASP A 309 -27.01 9.78 -19.87
N HIS A 310 -26.38 9.35 -18.78
CA HIS A 310 -25.28 8.40 -18.83
C HIS A 310 -25.84 6.98 -18.94
N SER A 311 -25.71 6.39 -20.13
CA SER A 311 -26.13 5.00 -20.36
C SER A 311 -25.30 4.03 -19.51
N PRO A 312 -25.93 2.98 -18.93
CA PRO A 312 -25.21 2.01 -18.13
C PRO A 312 -24.19 1.22 -18.97
N LEU A 313 -23.13 0.79 -18.30
CA LEU A 313 -22.17 -0.17 -18.83
C LEU A 313 -22.74 -1.59 -18.72
N PHE A 314 -22.47 -2.44 -19.71
CA PHE A 314 -22.87 -3.85 -19.67
C PHE A 314 -21.64 -4.75 -19.59
N ILE A 315 -21.63 -5.67 -18.63
CA ILE A 315 -20.59 -6.68 -18.45
C ILE A 315 -21.26 -8.05 -18.52
N ASN A 316 -20.83 -8.90 -19.47
CA ASN A 316 -21.42 -10.21 -19.73
C ASN A 316 -22.95 -10.18 -19.94
N GLY A 317 -23.49 -9.10 -20.52
CA GLY A 317 -24.92 -8.92 -20.76
C GLY A 317 -25.73 -8.37 -19.58
N SER A 318 -25.12 -8.22 -18.41
CA SER A 318 -25.76 -7.61 -17.23
C SER A 318 -25.40 -6.13 -17.10
N PRO A 319 -26.35 -5.23 -16.80
CA PRO A 319 -26.07 -3.82 -16.58
C PRO A 319 -25.35 -3.60 -15.24
N VAL A 320 -24.31 -2.77 -15.23
CA VAL A 320 -23.63 -2.31 -14.02
C VAL A 320 -24.43 -1.19 -13.39
N GLU A 321 -24.60 -1.23 -12.07
CA GLU A 321 -25.27 -0.18 -11.31
C GLU A 321 -24.43 1.10 -11.29
N ILE A 322 -25.01 2.22 -11.75
CA ILE A 322 -24.44 3.56 -11.58
C ILE A 322 -24.84 4.10 -10.20
N VAL A 323 -23.86 4.46 -9.39
CA VAL A 323 -24.04 4.97 -8.02
C VAL A 323 -23.48 6.38 -7.86
N LYS A 324 -24.10 7.16 -6.98
CA LYS A 324 -23.66 8.51 -6.62
C LYS A 324 -22.52 8.55 -5.61
N SER A 325 -22.33 7.44 -4.90
CA SER A 325 -21.26 7.30 -3.90
C SER A 325 -20.89 5.84 -3.72
N THR A 326 -19.61 5.58 -3.50
CA THR A 326 -19.11 4.24 -3.20
C THR A 326 -17.94 4.32 -2.21
N LYS A 327 -17.59 3.19 -1.62
CA LYS A 327 -16.43 3.08 -0.74
C LYS A 327 -15.26 2.53 -1.54
N PHE A 328 -14.19 3.31 -1.66
CA PHE A 328 -12.96 2.94 -2.35
C PHE A 328 -11.81 2.90 -1.35
N LEU A 329 -11.19 1.73 -1.15
CA LEU A 329 -10.04 1.53 -0.25
C LEU A 329 -10.22 2.11 1.17
N GLY A 330 -11.43 2.05 1.70
CA GLY A 330 -11.74 2.58 3.04
C GLY A 330 -12.33 4.00 3.06
N VAL A 331 -12.22 4.76 1.97
CA VAL A 331 -12.69 6.14 1.83
C VAL A 331 -14.02 6.19 1.09
N HIS A 332 -14.96 7.02 1.55
CA HIS A 332 -16.19 7.26 0.81
C HIS A 332 -15.96 8.32 -0.28
N LEU A 333 -16.10 7.90 -1.53
CA LEU A 333 -16.13 8.78 -2.69
C LEU A 333 -17.58 9.12 -3.05
N VAL A 334 -17.80 10.34 -3.52
CA VAL A 334 -19.09 10.86 -3.97
C VAL A 334 -18.88 11.49 -5.34
N GLU A 335 -19.86 11.41 -6.23
CA GLU A 335 -19.83 11.92 -7.62
C GLU A 335 -19.45 13.40 -7.72
N ASN A 336 -19.63 14.18 -6.65
CA ASN A 336 -19.27 15.60 -6.57
C ASN A 336 -17.95 15.88 -5.84
N PHE A 337 -17.19 14.83 -5.50
CA PHE A 337 -15.98 14.86 -4.68
C PHE A 337 -16.09 15.65 -3.37
N THR A 338 -17.29 15.73 -2.80
CA THR A 338 -17.47 16.29 -1.46
C THR A 338 -17.09 15.27 -0.38
N TRP A 339 -16.38 15.73 0.65
CA TRP A 339 -15.86 14.87 1.71
C TRP A 339 -16.78 14.69 2.91
N SER A 340 -18.02 15.21 2.82
CA SER A 340 -18.98 15.21 3.93
C SER A 340 -19.32 13.79 4.40
N LEU A 341 -19.59 12.88 3.45
CA LEU A 341 -19.91 11.48 3.76
C LEU A 341 -18.73 10.76 4.44
N ASN A 342 -17.53 10.92 3.87
CA ASN A 342 -16.30 10.35 4.43
C ASN A 342 -16.01 10.88 5.83
N THR A 343 -16.05 12.20 5.99
CA THR A 343 -15.78 12.88 7.27
C THR A 343 -16.78 12.44 8.34
N THR A 344 -18.05 12.25 7.98
CA THR A 344 -19.10 11.78 8.91
C THR A 344 -18.84 10.33 9.33
N SER A 345 -18.47 9.45 8.40
CA SER A 345 -18.11 8.06 8.66
C SER A 345 -16.90 7.94 9.61
N ILE A 346 -15.84 8.71 9.34
CA ILE A 346 -14.63 8.78 10.18
C ILE A 346 -14.97 9.35 11.56
N THR A 347 -15.80 10.40 11.61
CA THR A 347 -16.26 11.00 12.87
C THR A 347 -16.99 10.00 13.74
N LYS A 348 -17.88 9.20 13.16
CA LYS A 348 -18.63 8.15 13.87
C LYS A 348 -17.69 7.09 14.46
N LYS A 349 -16.70 6.63 13.69
CA LYS A 349 -15.67 5.68 14.17
C LYS A 349 -14.83 6.28 15.30
N GLY A 350 -14.42 7.55 15.16
CA GLY A 350 -13.69 8.27 16.21
C GLY A 350 -14.51 8.41 17.50
N GLN A 351 -15.81 8.70 17.39
CA GLN A 351 -16.72 8.75 18.55
C GLN A 351 -16.89 7.39 19.24
N GLN A 352 -16.96 6.29 18.48
CA GLN A 352 -16.97 4.93 19.05
C GLN A 352 -15.68 4.65 19.82
N CYS A 353 -14.52 5.05 19.30
CA CYS A 353 -13.24 4.90 19.99
C CYS A 353 -13.15 5.79 21.25
N LEU A 354 -13.70 7.00 21.21
CA LEU A 354 -13.81 7.88 22.39
C LEU A 354 -14.61 7.24 23.54
N TYR A 355 -15.65 6.45 23.22
CA TYR A 355 -16.39 5.73 24.26
C TYR A 355 -15.48 4.76 25.02
N PHE A 356 -14.64 3.99 24.32
CA PHE A 356 -13.66 3.12 24.96
C PHE A 356 -12.61 3.90 25.75
N LEU A 357 -12.11 5.02 25.21
CA LEU A 357 -11.19 5.89 25.93
C LEU A 357 -11.78 6.39 27.26
N ARG A 358 -13.08 6.76 27.29
CA ARG A 358 -13.78 7.14 28.52
C ARG A 358 -13.87 5.98 29.52
N ARG A 359 -14.11 4.76 29.05
CA ARG A 359 -14.12 3.56 29.91
C ARG A 359 -12.74 3.28 30.52
N LEU A 360 -11.69 3.40 29.73
CA LEU A 360 -10.30 3.24 30.19
C LEU A 360 -9.94 4.30 31.23
N ARG A 361 -10.38 5.56 31.03
CA ARG A 361 -10.21 6.62 32.03
C ARG A 361 -10.97 6.33 33.32
N LYS A 362 -12.21 5.84 33.23
CA LYS A 362 -13.00 5.41 34.40
C LYS A 362 -12.37 4.23 35.15
N ALA A 363 -11.61 3.38 34.47
CA ALA A 363 -10.81 2.33 35.08
C ALA A 363 -9.49 2.83 35.69
N HIS A 364 -9.30 4.15 35.83
CA HIS A 364 -8.14 4.78 36.45
C HIS A 364 -6.79 4.47 35.78
N LEU A 365 -6.78 4.17 34.48
CA LEU A 365 -5.54 3.97 33.73
C LEU A 365 -4.71 5.26 33.64
N LEU A 366 -3.38 5.08 33.64
CA LEU A 366 -2.40 6.16 33.59
C LEU A 366 -2.52 6.98 32.28
N PRO A 367 -2.29 8.30 32.30
CA PRO A 367 -2.37 9.16 31.12
C PRO A 367 -1.51 8.69 29.93
N HIS A 368 -0.34 8.09 30.19
CA HIS A 368 0.51 7.57 29.12
C HIS A 368 -0.16 6.41 28.36
N ILE A 369 -0.84 5.49 29.07
CA ILE A 369 -1.57 4.36 28.46
C ILE A 369 -2.75 4.89 27.64
N LEU A 370 -3.48 5.86 28.17
CA LEU A 370 -4.58 6.50 27.45
C LEU A 370 -4.10 7.24 26.19
N THR A 371 -2.91 7.84 26.25
CA THR A 371 -2.26 8.47 25.10
C THR A 371 -1.84 7.44 24.05
N MET A 372 -1.29 6.29 24.47
CA MET A 372 -1.00 5.19 23.55
C MET A 372 -2.28 4.67 22.89
N PHE A 373 -3.34 4.47 23.66
CA PHE A 373 -4.64 4.07 23.12
C PHE A 373 -5.16 5.09 22.10
N TYR A 374 -5.12 6.38 22.43
CA TYR A 374 -5.49 7.44 21.49
C TYR A 374 -4.66 7.37 20.21
N ARG A 375 -3.33 7.24 20.29
CA ARG A 375 -2.46 7.16 19.12
C ARG A 375 -2.76 5.93 18.25
N GLY A 376 -2.94 4.77 18.87
CA GLY A 376 -3.16 3.51 18.16
C GLY A 376 -4.56 3.34 17.58
N THR A 377 -5.58 3.98 18.14
CA THR A 377 -6.98 3.75 17.73
C THR A 377 -7.66 5.00 17.16
N ILE A 378 -7.65 6.11 17.90
CA ILE A 378 -8.35 7.33 17.50
C ILE A 378 -7.54 8.08 16.45
N LYS A 379 -6.28 8.40 16.73
CA LYS A 379 -5.39 9.12 15.79
C LYS A 379 -5.30 8.36 14.47
N SER A 380 -5.05 7.05 14.51
CA SER A 380 -4.98 6.19 13.32
C SER A 380 -6.25 6.26 12.46
N VAL A 381 -7.44 6.22 13.07
CA VAL A 381 -8.72 6.37 12.34
C VAL A 381 -8.87 7.77 11.74
N LEU A 382 -8.50 8.81 12.49
CA LEU A 382 -8.63 10.19 12.03
C LEU A 382 -7.63 10.55 10.91
N SER A 383 -6.44 9.97 10.93
CA SER A 383 -5.39 10.20 9.92
C SER A 383 -5.50 9.28 8.70
N SER A 384 -6.48 8.38 8.66
CA SER A 384 -6.63 7.41 7.57
C SER A 384 -6.91 8.12 6.23
N CYS A 385 -6.05 7.89 5.24
CA CYS A 385 -6.12 8.45 3.88
C CYS A 385 -6.25 9.98 3.85
N ILE A 386 -5.82 10.68 4.91
CA ILE A 386 -6.08 12.12 5.07
C ILE A 386 -5.44 12.94 3.93
N THR A 387 -4.34 12.46 3.35
CA THR A 387 -3.67 13.00 2.16
C THR A 387 -4.60 13.19 0.95
N ALA A 388 -5.61 12.33 0.80
CA ALA A 388 -6.54 12.36 -0.32
C ALA A 388 -7.70 13.34 -0.14
N TRP A 389 -8.14 13.59 1.10
CA TRP A 389 -9.40 14.30 1.38
C TRP A 389 -9.30 15.42 2.44
N PHE A 390 -8.11 15.71 2.95
CA PHE A 390 -7.93 16.72 4.00
C PHE A 390 -8.37 18.10 3.53
N GLY A 391 -9.46 18.57 4.14
CA GLY A 391 -9.90 19.97 4.15
C GLY A 391 -10.05 20.46 5.58
N ASN A 392 -10.45 21.72 5.77
CA ASN A 392 -10.59 22.37 7.09
C ASN A 392 -11.74 21.75 7.94
N CYS A 393 -11.52 20.54 8.44
CA CYS A 393 -12.50 19.72 9.15
C CYS A 393 -12.51 20.04 10.64
N LYS A 394 -13.15 21.16 10.99
CA LYS A 394 -13.46 21.55 12.39
C LYS A 394 -14.08 20.42 13.22
N ILE A 395 -14.80 19.49 12.58
CA ILE A 395 -15.46 18.35 13.22
C ILE A 395 -14.44 17.35 13.78
N LEU A 396 -13.38 17.02 13.03
CA LEU A 396 -12.35 16.07 13.49
C LEU A 396 -11.54 16.67 14.63
N GLN A 397 -11.26 17.97 14.58
CA GLN A 397 -10.61 18.69 15.68
C GLN A 397 -11.41 18.60 16.99
N ARG A 398 -12.75 18.52 16.93
CA ARG A 398 -13.57 18.31 18.14
C ARG A 398 -13.32 16.94 18.78
N ILE A 399 -13.03 15.91 17.99
CA ILE A 399 -12.68 14.56 18.50
C ILE A 399 -11.35 14.62 19.22
N VAL A 400 -10.33 15.24 18.61
CA VAL A 400 -9.00 15.44 19.22
C VAL A 400 -9.13 16.19 20.55
N ARG A 401 -9.82 17.33 20.57
CA ARG A 401 -10.07 18.12 21.80
C ARG A 401 -10.83 17.35 22.87
N THR A 402 -11.73 16.45 22.46
CA THR A 402 -12.47 15.60 23.42
C THR A 402 -11.55 14.54 24.02
N ALA A 403 -10.69 13.92 23.22
CA ALA A 403 -9.68 12.98 23.70
C ALA A 403 -8.70 13.66 24.66
N GLU A 404 -8.20 14.85 24.30
CA GLU A 404 -7.31 15.68 25.12
C GLU A 404 -7.89 15.93 26.51
N LYS A 405 -9.17 16.33 26.59
CA LYS A 405 -9.89 16.53 27.86
C LYS A 405 -10.03 15.25 28.68
N ILE A 406 -10.23 14.10 28.04
CA ILE A 406 -10.38 12.81 28.75
C ILE A 406 -9.04 12.34 29.33
N ILE A 407 -7.95 12.53 28.58
CA ILE A 407 -6.61 12.09 28.95
C ILE A 407 -5.98 13.04 29.98
N GLY A 408 -6.24 14.34 29.86
CA GLY A 408 -5.63 15.39 30.68
C GLY A 408 -4.21 15.76 30.24
N VAL A 409 -3.86 15.51 28.98
CA VAL A 409 -2.55 15.82 28.38
C VAL A 409 -2.79 16.47 27.02
N SER A 410 -2.02 17.50 26.69
CA SER A 410 -2.12 18.19 25.39
C SER A 410 -1.83 17.22 24.24
N LEU A 411 -2.67 17.27 23.21
CA LEU A 411 -2.55 16.46 22.00
C LEU A 411 -2.30 17.38 20.80
N PRO A 412 -1.47 16.97 19.82
CA PRO A 412 -1.28 17.73 18.58
C PRO A 412 -2.61 17.92 17.87
N SER A 413 -2.80 19.08 17.24
CA SER A 413 -4.03 19.37 16.49
C SER A 413 -4.14 18.45 15.26
N ILE A 414 -5.34 18.34 14.67
CA ILE A 414 -5.52 17.54 13.46
C ILE A 414 -4.66 18.08 12.31
N THR A 415 -4.42 19.39 12.26
CA THR A 415 -3.50 20.00 11.29
C THR A 415 -2.06 19.58 11.56
N ASP A 416 -1.60 19.54 12.81
CA ASP A 416 -0.25 19.08 13.16
C ASP A 416 -0.07 17.56 13.03
N ILE A 417 -1.19 16.81 12.99
CA ILE A 417 -1.18 15.37 12.72
C ILE A 417 -1.05 15.09 11.21
N CYS A 418 -1.43 16.05 10.36
CA CYS A 418 -1.49 15.91 8.90
C CYS A 418 -0.40 16.69 8.16
N ALA A 419 0.26 17.64 8.82
CA ALA A 419 1.53 18.22 8.41
C ALA A 419 2.66 17.22 8.71
#